data_AF-A0A1W0VSI1-F1
#
_entry.id   AF-A0A1W0VSI1-F1
#
_cell.length_a   1.000
_cell.length_b   1.000
_cell.length_c   1.000
_cell.angle_alpha   90.00
_cell.angle_beta   90.00
_cell.angle_gamma   90.00
#
_symmetry.space_group_name_H-M   'P 1'
#
loop_
_entity.id
_entity.type
_entity.pdbx_description
1 polymer ?
#
loop_
_entity_poly.entity_id
_entity_poly.type
_entity_poly.pdbx_seq_one_letter_code
_entity_poly.pdbx_strand_id
1 'polypeptide(L)'
;MVKDLVFPVNVHLGQHFTKPPSRYSEGALIKKLEELGIGRPSTYASIMEVLQDRKYVTAKSRVLHPEFRGRMVSAFLLHHFSEVADYSFTANMETELDNVSAGSTEWKGLLKDYWERFSKYCADASKLDGRKVERMLEEKFGPILFPDVDKDSRICPSCSEGTLRFNVSRYGEGYFIGCDRHPKCKYIARSFSQQEDETEPTEESPKSFTPRLLGVMPDSDQKVFLKQGPYGYYVQNGEDKKGLFPKRASLSEIDSITLEDAIELLQYPKILGKHPEDDHPVLITHSKVGYNIKHRRSLAQVPKNMDPKKMTLEPALKLLSGKSVRRIGRPKGKVEKKEPVEWH
;
A
#
# COMPACT_ATOMS: atom_id res chain seq x y z
N MET A 1 -36.12 -45.71 -41.63
CA MET A 1 -34.82 -45.60 -40.91
C MET A 1 -33.82 -44.99 -41.88
N VAL A 2 -33.53 -43.70 -41.75
CA VAL A 2 -32.56 -43.02 -42.61
C VAL A 2 -31.18 -43.37 -42.05
N LYS A 3 -30.42 -44.19 -42.78
CA LYS A 3 -29.02 -44.51 -42.49
C LYS A 3 -28.16 -43.75 -43.50
N ASP A 4 -28.01 -42.45 -43.28
CA ASP A 4 -27.14 -41.65 -44.12
C ASP A 4 -25.68 -42.02 -43.83
N LEU A 5 -24.95 -42.41 -44.88
CA LEU A 5 -23.53 -42.68 -44.85
C LEU A 5 -22.77 -41.35 -44.82
N VAL A 6 -22.19 -41.02 -43.67
CA VAL A 6 -21.31 -39.86 -43.51
C VAL A 6 -19.86 -40.30 -43.51
N PHE A 7 -19.04 -39.63 -44.33
CA PHE A 7 -17.60 -39.82 -44.35
C PHE A 7 -16.92 -38.68 -43.58
N PRO A 8 -16.02 -38.97 -42.62
CA PRO A 8 -15.30 -37.93 -41.91
C PRO A 8 -14.40 -37.16 -42.89
N VAL A 9 -14.60 -35.84 -42.99
CA VAL A 9 -13.86 -34.97 -43.91
C VAL A 9 -12.53 -34.54 -43.30
N ASN A 10 -12.52 -34.19 -42.01
CA ASN A 10 -11.33 -33.76 -41.27
C ASN A 10 -11.39 -34.29 -39.84
N VAL A 11 -10.25 -34.75 -39.33
CA VAL A 11 -10.08 -35.18 -37.93
C VAL A 11 -9.08 -34.26 -37.25
N HIS A 12 -9.52 -33.54 -36.23
CA HIS A 12 -8.66 -32.68 -35.42
C HIS A 12 -8.45 -33.31 -34.04
N LEU A 13 -7.20 -33.64 -33.72
CA LEU A 13 -6.82 -34.09 -32.38
C LEU A 13 -6.65 -32.87 -31.48
N GLY A 14 -7.56 -32.69 -30.53
CA GLY A 14 -7.49 -31.64 -29.52
C GLY A 14 -7.12 -32.20 -28.15
N GLN A 15 -6.08 -31.66 -27.53
CA GLN A 15 -5.76 -31.95 -26.13
C GLN A 15 -6.47 -30.95 -25.22
N HIS A 16 -7.09 -31.43 -24.15
CA HIS A 16 -7.76 -30.61 -23.15
C HIS A 16 -7.24 -30.94 -21.75
N PHE A 17 -7.23 -29.92 -20.89
CA PHE A 17 -6.90 -30.05 -19.48
C PHE A 17 -8.13 -29.75 -18.63
N THR A 18 -8.19 -30.34 -17.43
CA THR A 18 -9.20 -29.98 -16.43
C THR A 18 -9.00 -28.54 -16.01
N LYS A 19 -10.06 -27.74 -16.09
CA LYS A 19 -10.04 -26.36 -15.62
C LYS A 19 -10.34 -26.34 -14.11
N PRO A 20 -9.67 -25.46 -13.34
CA PRO A 20 -10.06 -25.24 -11.95
C PRO A 20 -11.49 -24.67 -11.88
N PRO A 21 -12.15 -24.79 -10.71
CA PRO A 21 -13.45 -24.15 -10.50
C PRO A 21 -13.39 -22.65 -10.81
N SER A 22 -14.37 -22.16 -11.54
CA SER A 22 -14.47 -20.74 -11.86
C SER A 22 -14.70 -19.93 -10.58
N ARG A 23 -13.99 -18.81 -10.45
CA ARG A 23 -14.29 -17.81 -9.41
C ARG A 23 -15.71 -17.25 -9.61
N TYR A 24 -16.27 -16.71 -8.53
CA TYR A 24 -17.58 -16.08 -8.57
C TYR A 24 -17.51 -14.72 -9.27
N SER A 25 -18.50 -14.44 -10.13
CA SER A 25 -18.92 -13.07 -10.42
C SER A 25 -19.87 -12.59 -9.31
N GLU A 26 -20.19 -11.30 -9.29
CA GLU A 26 -21.18 -10.75 -8.36
C GLU A 26 -22.53 -11.50 -8.46
N GLY A 27 -23.06 -11.67 -9.67
CA GLY A 27 -24.31 -12.40 -9.88
C GLY A 27 -24.23 -13.88 -9.49
N ALA A 28 -23.09 -14.54 -9.74
CA ALA A 28 -22.90 -15.93 -9.34
C ALA A 28 -22.80 -16.09 -7.81
N LEU A 29 -22.19 -15.11 -7.12
CA LEU A 29 -22.14 -15.10 -5.66
C LEU A 29 -23.52 -14.85 -5.06
N ILE A 30 -24.28 -13.89 -5.59
CA ILE A 30 -25.65 -13.61 -5.14
C ILE A 30 -26.53 -14.85 -5.30
N LYS A 31 -26.46 -15.50 -6.47
CA LYS A 31 -27.18 -16.75 -6.70
C LYS A 31 -26.78 -17.82 -5.68
N LYS A 32 -25.49 -17.90 -5.31
CA LYS A 32 -25.03 -18.87 -4.32
C LYS A 32 -25.51 -18.54 -2.90
N LEU A 33 -25.57 -17.27 -2.53
CA LEU A 33 -26.13 -16.81 -1.26
C LEU A 33 -27.63 -17.15 -1.17
N GLU A 34 -28.37 -16.91 -2.24
CA GLU A 34 -29.79 -17.27 -2.35
C GLU A 34 -30.02 -18.78 -2.21
N GLU A 35 -29.23 -19.62 -2.90
CA GLU A 35 -29.28 -21.08 -2.76
C GLU A 35 -29.02 -21.56 -1.32
N LEU A 36 -28.18 -20.83 -0.57
CA LEU A 36 -27.86 -21.13 0.83
C LEU A 36 -28.84 -20.49 1.82
N GLY A 37 -29.81 -19.70 1.35
CA GLY A 37 -30.75 -18.97 2.22
C GLY A 37 -30.13 -17.79 2.98
N ILE A 38 -28.95 -17.33 2.57
CA ILE A 38 -28.20 -16.26 3.24
C ILE A 38 -28.50 -14.92 2.55
N GLY A 39 -28.99 -13.96 3.31
CA GLY A 39 -29.39 -12.65 2.78
C GLY A 39 -30.77 -12.65 2.11
N ARG A 40 -31.18 -11.48 1.64
CA ARG A 40 -32.49 -11.19 1.03
C ARG A 40 -32.30 -10.21 -0.14
N PRO A 41 -33.28 -10.06 -1.05
CA PRO A 41 -33.17 -9.11 -2.17
C PRO A 41 -32.81 -7.67 -1.76
N SER A 42 -33.21 -7.27 -0.55
CA SER A 42 -32.87 -5.98 0.05
C SER A 42 -31.42 -5.86 0.54
N THR A 43 -30.73 -6.97 0.79
CA THR A 43 -29.41 -6.99 1.43
C THR A 43 -28.26 -7.35 0.48
N TYR A 44 -28.52 -8.04 -0.64
CA TYR A 44 -27.45 -8.48 -1.56
C TYR A 44 -26.53 -7.36 -2.03
N ALA A 45 -27.08 -6.21 -2.43
CA ALA A 45 -26.27 -5.06 -2.86
C ALA A 45 -25.39 -4.54 -1.71
N SER A 46 -25.97 -4.40 -0.51
CA SER A 46 -25.24 -3.92 0.68
C SER A 46 -24.14 -4.90 1.13
N ILE A 47 -24.36 -6.21 1.02
CA ILE A 47 -23.35 -7.24 1.30
C ILE A 47 -22.16 -7.04 0.37
N MET A 48 -22.43 -6.88 -0.93
CA MET A 48 -21.39 -6.70 -1.94
C MET A 48 -20.59 -5.41 -1.74
N GLU A 49 -21.29 -4.30 -1.46
CA GLU A 49 -20.69 -3.00 -1.15
C GLU A 49 -19.75 -3.11 0.05
N VAL A 50 -20.19 -3.70 1.17
CA VAL A 50 -19.37 -3.86 2.38
C VAL A 50 -18.13 -4.73 2.13
N LEU A 51 -18.27 -5.80 1.34
CA LEU A 51 -17.13 -6.68 1.02
C LEU A 51 -16.06 -5.95 0.19
N GLN A 52 -16.47 -5.09 -0.74
CA GLN A 52 -15.57 -4.31 -1.59
C GLN A 52 -14.97 -3.12 -0.84
N ASP A 53 -15.79 -2.31 -0.15
CA ASP A 53 -15.36 -1.11 0.57
C ASP A 53 -14.35 -1.42 1.66
N ARG A 54 -14.55 -2.54 2.37
CA ARG A 54 -13.62 -3.00 3.43
C ARG A 54 -12.41 -3.76 2.88
N LYS A 55 -12.30 -3.90 1.56
CA LYS A 55 -11.22 -4.59 0.86
C LYS A 55 -11.05 -6.04 1.32
N TYR A 56 -12.17 -6.74 1.50
CA TYR A 56 -12.15 -8.19 1.69
C TYR A 56 -12.13 -8.93 0.34
N VAL A 57 -12.72 -8.30 -0.67
CA VAL A 57 -12.77 -8.80 -2.04
C VAL A 57 -12.51 -7.63 -2.98
N THR A 58 -11.81 -7.89 -4.09
CA THR A 58 -11.66 -6.96 -5.20
C THR A 58 -12.29 -7.53 -6.47
N ALA A 59 -12.99 -6.68 -7.21
CA ALA A 59 -13.58 -7.05 -8.50
C ALA A 59 -12.58 -6.72 -9.61
N LYS A 60 -12.09 -7.75 -10.32
CA LYS A 60 -11.24 -7.60 -11.52
C LYS A 60 -11.94 -8.28 -12.68
N SER A 61 -12.14 -7.57 -13.79
CA SER A 61 -12.77 -8.13 -15.00
C SER A 61 -14.12 -8.85 -14.74
N ARG A 62 -14.96 -8.28 -13.85
CA ARG A 62 -16.27 -8.85 -13.42
C ARG A 62 -16.18 -10.17 -12.61
N VAL A 63 -15.00 -10.52 -12.13
CA VAL A 63 -14.74 -11.66 -11.27
C VAL A 63 -14.27 -11.17 -9.91
N LEU A 64 -14.69 -11.85 -8.85
CA LEU A 64 -14.36 -11.52 -7.46
C LEU A 64 -13.10 -12.26 -7.02
N HIS A 65 -12.12 -11.51 -6.54
CA HIS A 65 -10.84 -12.00 -6.01
C HIS A 65 -10.79 -11.73 -4.50
N PRO A 66 -10.67 -12.78 -3.65
CA PRO A 66 -10.56 -12.57 -2.22
C PRO A 66 -9.17 -12.03 -1.87
N GLU A 67 -9.16 -10.82 -1.31
CA GLU A 67 -7.97 -10.17 -0.76
C GLU A 67 -7.44 -10.96 0.43
N PHE A 68 -6.14 -10.88 0.69
CA PHE A 68 -5.55 -11.58 1.83
C PHE A 68 -6.19 -11.17 3.16
N ARG A 69 -6.59 -9.90 3.31
CA ARG A 69 -7.37 -9.41 4.45
C ARG A 69 -8.66 -10.20 4.66
N GLY A 70 -9.43 -10.42 3.59
CA GLY A 70 -10.66 -11.21 3.64
C GLY A 70 -10.37 -12.62 4.10
N ARG A 71 -9.34 -13.27 3.54
CA ARG A 71 -8.92 -14.61 3.93
C ARG A 71 -8.54 -14.71 5.41
N MET A 72 -7.78 -13.76 5.93
CA MET A 72 -7.39 -13.72 7.34
C MET A 72 -8.61 -13.59 8.27
N VAL A 73 -9.51 -12.64 7.98
CA VAL A 73 -10.70 -12.42 8.78
C VAL A 73 -11.62 -13.65 8.74
N SER A 74 -11.86 -14.22 7.56
CA SER A 74 -12.64 -15.44 7.42
C SER A 74 -12.01 -16.61 8.18
N ALA A 75 -10.68 -16.77 8.12
CA ALA A 75 -9.99 -17.81 8.87
C ALA A 75 -10.14 -17.63 10.39
N PHE A 76 -10.02 -16.41 10.89
CA PHE A 76 -10.19 -16.09 12.29
C PHE A 76 -11.64 -16.36 12.76
N LEU A 77 -12.63 -15.92 12.00
CA LEU A 77 -14.05 -16.12 12.32
C LEU A 77 -14.43 -17.60 12.28
N LEU A 78 -13.99 -18.37 11.28
CA LEU A 78 -14.27 -19.81 11.22
C LEU A 78 -13.68 -20.58 12.41
N HIS A 79 -12.54 -20.13 12.94
CA HIS A 79 -11.88 -20.80 14.06
C HIS A 79 -12.48 -20.40 15.42
N HIS A 80 -12.79 -19.12 15.62
CA HIS A 80 -13.20 -18.60 16.93
C HIS A 80 -14.69 -18.30 17.06
N PHE A 81 -15.42 -18.19 15.95
CA PHE A 81 -16.85 -17.86 15.88
C PHE A 81 -17.57 -18.88 14.99
N SER A 82 -17.29 -20.17 15.21
CA SER A 82 -17.72 -21.26 14.33
C SER A 82 -19.24 -21.31 14.10
N GLU A 83 -20.06 -21.06 15.14
CA GLU A 83 -21.52 -21.02 15.01
C GLU A 83 -21.96 -19.86 14.11
N VAL A 84 -21.42 -18.65 14.33
CA VAL A 84 -21.82 -17.44 13.60
C VAL A 84 -21.31 -17.45 12.15
N ALA A 85 -20.17 -18.08 11.90
CA ALA A 85 -19.59 -18.22 10.57
C ALA A 85 -20.19 -19.38 9.76
N ASP A 86 -21.06 -20.19 10.37
CA ASP A 86 -21.74 -21.30 9.71
C ASP A 86 -22.86 -20.81 8.78
N TYR A 87 -22.99 -21.48 7.64
CA TYR A 87 -23.99 -21.13 6.63
C TYR A 87 -25.41 -21.40 7.10
N SER A 88 -25.64 -22.55 7.77
CA SER A 88 -26.96 -22.92 8.25
C SER A 88 -27.42 -22.01 9.38
N PHE A 89 -26.52 -21.63 10.29
CA PHE A 89 -26.85 -20.64 11.32
C PHE A 89 -27.29 -19.31 10.70
N THR A 90 -26.54 -18.80 9.73
CA THR A 90 -26.85 -17.52 9.07
C THR A 90 -28.18 -17.58 8.34
N ALA A 91 -28.45 -18.66 7.61
CA ALA A 91 -29.72 -18.85 6.91
C ALA A 91 -30.91 -18.95 7.87
N ASN A 92 -30.75 -19.70 8.97
CA ASN A 92 -31.79 -19.82 9.99
C ASN A 92 -32.08 -18.47 10.67
N MET A 93 -31.06 -17.65 10.92
CA MET A 93 -31.25 -16.32 11.48
C MET A 93 -32.12 -15.44 10.58
N GLU A 94 -31.94 -15.50 9.26
CA GLU A 94 -32.79 -14.79 8.32
C GLU A 94 -34.25 -15.28 8.39
N THR A 95 -34.47 -16.60 8.52
CA THR A 95 -35.82 -17.17 8.73
C THR A 95 -36.44 -16.71 10.05
N GLU A 96 -35.67 -16.62 11.13
CA GLU A 96 -36.16 -16.11 12.42
C GLU A 96 -36.54 -14.63 12.34
N LEU A 97 -35.79 -13.82 11.58
CA LEU A 97 -36.16 -12.42 11.32
C LEU A 97 -37.43 -12.29 10.48
N ASP A 98 -37.65 -13.21 9.53
CA ASP A 98 -38.92 -13.30 8.79
C ASP A 98 -40.08 -13.69 9.72
N ASN A 99 -39.88 -14.63 10.64
CA ASN A 99 -40.89 -15.02 11.65
C ASN A 99 -41.26 -13.86 12.58
N VAL A 100 -40.28 -13.07 13.00
CA VAL A 100 -40.49 -11.83 13.76
C VAL A 100 -41.33 -10.84 12.95
N SER A 101 -40.99 -10.66 11.67
CA SER A 101 -41.73 -9.76 10.78
C SER A 101 -43.18 -10.23 10.54
N ALA A 102 -43.41 -11.53 10.54
CA ALA A 102 -44.74 -12.15 10.46
C ALA A 102 -45.52 -12.12 11.79
N GLY A 103 -44.89 -11.74 12.91
CA GLY A 103 -45.49 -11.73 14.24
C GLY A 103 -45.55 -13.09 14.93
N SER A 104 -44.89 -14.11 14.38
CA SER A 104 -44.83 -15.46 14.95
C SER A 104 -43.85 -15.59 16.13
N THR A 105 -42.92 -14.65 16.27
CA THR A 105 -41.84 -14.69 17.26
C THR A 105 -41.60 -13.30 17.85
N GLU A 106 -41.31 -13.22 19.15
CA GLU A 106 -40.97 -11.94 19.79
C GLU A 106 -39.51 -11.56 19.51
N TRP A 107 -39.29 -10.40 18.88
CA TRP A 107 -37.95 -9.92 18.51
C TRP A 107 -36.99 -9.79 19.70
N LYS A 108 -37.48 -9.43 20.89
CA LYS A 108 -36.66 -9.29 22.10
C LYS A 108 -36.14 -10.64 22.60
N GLY A 109 -36.97 -11.68 22.50
CA GLY A 109 -36.58 -13.06 22.82
C GLY A 109 -35.45 -13.52 21.90
N LEU A 110 -35.65 -13.37 20.58
CA LEU A 110 -34.64 -13.71 19.58
C LEU A 110 -33.30 -12.99 19.82
N LEU A 111 -33.33 -11.68 20.07
CA LEU A 111 -32.11 -10.91 20.35
C LEU A 111 -31.41 -11.36 21.64
N LYS A 112 -32.17 -11.67 22.69
CA LYS A 112 -31.62 -12.15 23.95
C LYS A 112 -30.91 -13.49 23.75
N ASP A 113 -31.58 -14.44 23.08
CA ASP A 113 -31.04 -15.79 22.82
C ASP A 113 -29.80 -15.76 21.92
N TYR A 114 -29.77 -14.85 20.94
CA TYR A 114 -28.58 -14.60 20.14
C TYR A 114 -27.44 -14.00 20.99
N TRP A 115 -27.73 -12.95 21.75
CA TRP A 115 -26.71 -12.23 22.51
C TRP A 115 -26.07 -13.07 23.61
N GLU A 116 -26.85 -13.91 24.31
CA GLU A 116 -26.32 -14.81 25.34
C GLU A 116 -25.30 -15.82 24.79
N ARG A 117 -25.43 -16.23 23.52
CA ARG A 117 -24.45 -17.08 22.83
C ARG A 117 -23.29 -16.27 22.29
N PHE A 118 -23.58 -15.19 21.55
CA PHE A 118 -22.57 -14.36 20.89
C PHE A 118 -21.62 -13.69 21.89
N SER A 119 -22.13 -13.22 23.03
CA SER A 119 -21.31 -12.60 24.07
C SER A 119 -20.27 -13.54 24.68
N LYS A 120 -20.53 -14.85 24.73
CA LYS A 120 -19.55 -15.86 25.17
C LYS A 120 -18.39 -15.94 24.18
N TYR A 121 -18.69 -15.98 22.88
CA TYR A 121 -17.66 -15.92 21.84
C TYR A 121 -16.82 -14.64 21.94
N CYS A 122 -17.45 -13.48 22.15
CA CYS A 122 -16.72 -12.23 22.37
C CYS A 122 -15.83 -12.27 23.63
N ALA A 123 -16.35 -12.82 24.74
CA ALA A 123 -15.59 -12.94 25.98
C ALA A 123 -14.38 -13.85 25.80
N ASP A 124 -14.51 -14.95 25.07
CA ASP A 124 -13.40 -15.86 24.82
C ASP A 124 -12.40 -15.29 23.81
N ALA A 125 -12.88 -14.64 22.75
CA ALA A 125 -12.03 -13.93 21.79
C ALA A 125 -11.24 -12.78 22.44
N SER A 126 -11.82 -12.08 23.42
CA SER A 126 -11.15 -10.98 24.13
C SER A 126 -9.95 -11.43 24.97
N LYS A 127 -9.93 -12.70 25.40
CA LYS A 127 -8.83 -13.30 26.17
C LYS A 127 -7.69 -13.79 25.26
N LEU A 128 -7.85 -13.75 23.95
CA LEU A 128 -6.84 -14.22 23.00
C LEU A 128 -5.66 -13.24 22.94
N ASP A 129 -4.47 -13.79 23.08
CA ASP A 129 -3.24 -13.05 22.80
C ASP A 129 -3.06 -12.93 21.28
N GLY A 130 -2.80 -11.71 20.80
CA GLY A 130 -2.54 -11.43 19.38
C GLY A 130 -1.44 -12.32 18.80
N ARG A 131 -0.43 -12.70 19.58
CA ARG A 131 0.63 -13.62 19.11
C ARG A 131 0.12 -15.03 18.84
N LYS A 132 -0.88 -15.49 19.59
CA LYS A 132 -1.52 -16.80 19.33
C LYS A 132 -2.30 -16.74 18.02
N VAL A 133 -2.99 -15.64 17.77
CA VAL A 133 -3.73 -15.41 16.52
C VAL A 133 -2.79 -15.34 15.32
N GLU A 134 -1.70 -14.57 15.42
CA GLU A 134 -0.67 -14.49 14.38
C GLU A 134 -0.10 -15.85 14.02
N ARG A 135 0.23 -16.68 15.02
CA ARG A 135 0.72 -18.04 14.80
C ARG A 135 -0.32 -18.93 14.12
N MET A 136 -1.59 -18.87 14.53
CA MET A 136 -2.67 -19.63 13.88
C MET A 136 -2.81 -19.23 12.41
N LEU A 137 -2.76 -17.93 12.11
CA LEU A 137 -2.81 -17.44 10.74
C LEU A 137 -1.55 -17.85 9.94
N GLU A 138 -0.38 -17.79 10.55
CA GLU A 138 0.87 -18.22 9.92
C GLU A 138 0.88 -19.72 9.61
N GLU A 139 0.34 -20.57 10.49
CA GLU A 139 0.20 -22.00 10.24
C GLU A 139 -0.75 -22.27 9.07
N LYS A 140 -1.88 -21.56 9.01
CA LYS A 140 -2.89 -21.73 7.95
C LYS A 140 -2.44 -21.20 6.59
N PHE A 141 -1.77 -20.05 6.57
CA PHE A 141 -1.37 -19.38 5.35
C PHE A 141 0.13 -19.55 5.03
N GLY A 142 0.85 -20.36 5.80
CA GLY A 142 2.29 -20.58 5.65
C GLY A 142 2.74 -20.92 4.22
N PRO A 143 2.07 -21.83 3.50
CA PRO A 143 2.41 -22.15 2.11
C PRO A 143 2.25 -20.96 1.14
N ILE A 144 1.32 -20.05 1.43
CA ILE A 144 1.06 -18.86 0.62
C ILE A 144 2.02 -17.72 0.98
N LEU A 145 2.28 -17.56 2.28
CA LEU A 145 3.14 -16.50 2.81
C LEU A 145 4.64 -16.77 2.56
N PHE A 146 5.04 -18.04 2.43
CA PHE A 146 6.42 -18.47 2.28
C PHE A 146 6.56 -19.54 1.16
N PRO A 147 6.28 -19.19 -0.12
CA PRO A 147 6.27 -20.15 -1.22
C PRO A 147 7.68 -20.65 -1.60
N ASP A 148 8.69 -19.78 -1.53
CA ASP A 148 10.07 -20.04 -1.98
C ASP A 148 11.05 -20.36 -0.84
N VAL A 149 10.52 -20.68 0.34
CA VAL A 149 11.34 -20.92 1.53
C VAL A 149 11.27 -22.39 1.88
N ASP A 150 12.29 -23.16 1.51
CA ASP A 150 12.59 -24.43 2.19
C ASP A 150 12.48 -24.14 3.70
N LYS A 151 11.73 -24.98 4.44
CA LYS A 151 11.28 -24.71 5.82
C LYS A 151 12.36 -24.15 6.77
N ASP A 152 13.64 -24.36 6.46
CA ASP A 152 14.80 -23.96 7.23
C ASP A 152 15.40 -22.57 6.90
N SER A 153 15.02 -21.91 5.79
CA SER A 153 15.62 -20.61 5.40
C SER A 153 14.69 -19.41 5.59
N ARG A 154 13.83 -19.43 6.62
CA ARG A 154 13.12 -18.22 7.09
C ARG A 154 14.06 -17.24 7.82
N ILE A 155 15.35 -17.30 7.54
CA ILE A 155 16.37 -16.50 8.22
C ILE A 155 16.26 -15.06 7.75
N CYS A 156 16.25 -14.13 8.69
CA CYS A 156 16.17 -12.71 8.41
C CYS A 156 17.46 -12.25 7.70
N PRO A 157 17.38 -11.67 6.48
CA PRO A 157 18.56 -11.27 5.72
C PRO A 157 19.30 -10.06 6.31
N SER A 158 18.68 -9.34 7.26
CA SER A 158 19.30 -8.18 7.90
C SER A 158 20.14 -8.53 9.13
N CYS A 159 19.84 -9.63 9.82
CA CYS A 159 20.54 -9.99 11.05
C CYS A 159 21.07 -11.42 11.06
N SER A 160 20.73 -12.25 10.06
CA SER A 160 21.15 -13.64 9.88
C SER A 160 20.90 -14.61 11.04
N GLU A 161 20.28 -14.14 12.13
CA GLU A 161 20.03 -14.93 13.34
C GLU A 161 18.54 -14.98 13.74
N GLY A 162 17.72 -14.04 13.27
CA GLY A 162 16.29 -13.98 13.54
C GLY A 162 15.46 -14.67 12.46
N THR A 163 14.21 -15.03 12.78
CA THR A 163 13.31 -15.70 11.84
C THR A 163 12.22 -14.74 11.37
N LEU A 164 11.89 -14.78 10.08
CA LEU A 164 10.79 -14.04 9.50
C LEU A 164 9.46 -14.65 9.92
N ARG A 165 8.57 -13.82 10.48
CA ARG A 165 7.25 -14.19 10.96
C ARG A 165 6.18 -13.26 10.40
N PHE A 166 4.99 -13.80 10.28
CA PHE A 166 3.79 -13.05 9.98
C PHE A 166 3.39 -12.20 11.20
N ASN A 167 3.14 -10.90 10.97
CA ASN A 167 2.67 -9.98 11.99
C ASN A 167 1.48 -9.18 11.46
N VAL A 168 0.51 -8.90 12.33
CA VAL A 168 -0.61 -8.00 12.02
C VAL A 168 -0.22 -6.58 12.42
N SER A 169 -0.53 -5.60 11.57
CA SER A 169 -0.23 -4.20 11.86
C SER A 169 -1.05 -3.70 13.06
N ARG A 170 -0.38 -3.04 14.00
CA ARG A 170 -1.02 -2.40 15.18
C ARG A 170 -1.57 -1.00 14.87
N TYR A 171 -1.03 -0.34 13.85
CA TYR A 171 -1.25 1.09 13.58
C TYR A 171 -2.00 1.34 12.27
N GLY A 172 -2.48 0.29 11.60
CA GLY A 172 -3.17 0.43 10.33
C GLY A 172 -3.74 -0.88 9.81
N GLU A 173 -4.41 -0.80 8.67
CA GLU A 173 -4.97 -1.97 8.00
C GLU A 173 -3.87 -2.76 7.31
N GLY A 174 -3.70 -4.02 7.68
CA GLY A 174 -2.85 -4.95 6.95
C GLY A 174 -1.95 -5.81 7.84
N TYR A 175 -1.07 -6.52 7.15
CA TYR A 175 -0.12 -7.44 7.73
C TYR A 175 1.25 -7.21 7.09
N PHE A 176 2.29 -7.70 7.74
CA PHE A 176 3.64 -7.64 7.22
C PHE A 176 4.44 -8.84 7.72
N ILE A 177 5.46 -9.21 6.96
CA ILE A 177 6.42 -10.23 7.38
C ILE A 177 7.60 -9.50 8.01
N GLY A 178 7.93 -9.82 9.26
CA GLY A 178 8.95 -9.12 10.05
C GLY A 178 9.85 -10.07 10.81
N CYS A 179 11.03 -9.59 11.20
CA CYS A 179 11.95 -10.38 12.05
C CYS A 179 11.41 -10.50 13.48
N ASP A 180 11.45 -11.71 14.04
CA ASP A 180 10.97 -12.01 15.40
C ASP A 180 11.81 -11.40 16.52
N ARG A 181 13.03 -10.94 16.20
CA ARG A 181 13.94 -10.26 17.15
C ARG A 181 13.64 -8.76 17.31
N HIS A 182 12.46 -8.28 16.94
CA HIS A 182 12.04 -6.93 17.26
C HIS A 182 12.03 -6.71 18.79
N PRO A 183 12.55 -5.60 19.34
CA PRO A 183 12.98 -4.36 18.66
C PRO A 183 14.45 -4.31 18.21
N LYS A 184 15.26 -5.35 18.47
CA LYS A 184 16.70 -5.39 18.13
C LYS A 184 16.92 -5.43 16.61
N CYS A 185 16.08 -6.14 15.88
CA CYS A 185 16.03 -6.11 14.42
C CYS A 185 14.70 -5.49 13.96
N LYS A 186 14.76 -4.46 13.10
CA LYS A 186 13.59 -3.76 12.54
C LYS A 186 13.32 -4.13 11.08
N TYR A 187 13.86 -5.25 10.62
CA TYR A 187 13.68 -5.70 9.25
C TYR A 187 12.23 -6.13 9.01
N ILE A 188 11.66 -5.63 7.91
CA ILE A 188 10.34 -5.98 7.40
C ILE A 188 10.57 -6.44 5.96
N ALA A 189 10.16 -7.66 5.64
CA ALA A 189 10.20 -8.17 4.28
C ALA A 189 9.15 -7.43 3.45
N ARG A 190 9.43 -7.21 2.16
CA ARG A 190 8.41 -6.68 1.25
C ARG A 190 7.26 -7.67 1.22
N SER A 191 6.04 -7.21 1.54
CA SER A 191 4.87 -8.08 1.53
C SER A 191 4.58 -8.52 0.09
N PHE A 192 4.29 -9.81 -0.09
CA PHE A 192 3.83 -10.38 -1.37
C PHE A 192 2.46 -9.86 -1.83
N SER A 193 1.79 -9.02 -1.03
CA SER A 193 0.46 -8.46 -1.30
C SER A 193 0.35 -7.57 -2.55
N GLN A 194 1.41 -7.44 -3.36
CA GLN A 194 1.36 -6.79 -4.67
C GLN A 194 1.77 -7.71 -5.85
N GLN A 195 2.09 -8.99 -5.60
CA GLN A 195 2.55 -9.91 -6.65
C GLN A 195 1.62 -11.12 -6.93
N GLU A 196 0.51 -11.28 -6.22
CA GLU A 196 -0.33 -12.49 -6.34
C GLU A 196 -1.26 -12.59 -7.57
N ASP A 197 -1.15 -11.75 -8.60
CA ASP A 197 -1.95 -11.90 -9.84
C ASP A 197 -1.13 -11.60 -11.11
N GLU A 198 -0.03 -12.32 -11.35
CA GLU A 198 0.53 -12.49 -12.70
C GLU A 198 0.61 -13.99 -13.04
N THR A 199 -0.54 -14.59 -13.33
CA THR A 199 -0.63 -15.86 -14.09
C THR A 199 -1.29 -15.65 -15.45
N GLU A 200 -0.92 -14.58 -16.14
CA GLU A 200 -1.04 -14.49 -17.60
C GLU A 200 0.35 -14.11 -18.15
N PRO A 201 0.92 -14.86 -19.11
CA PRO A 201 2.17 -14.48 -19.74
C PRO A 201 1.86 -13.35 -20.73
N THR A 202 1.81 -12.11 -20.23
CA THR A 202 1.86 -10.91 -21.07
C THR A 202 3.24 -10.31 -21.00
N GLU A 203 3.81 -10.13 -22.17
CA GLU A 203 5.15 -9.63 -22.45
C GLU A 203 5.46 -8.32 -21.71
N GLU A 204 6.66 -8.30 -21.11
CA GLU A 204 7.49 -7.13 -20.83
C GLU A 204 6.91 -5.95 -19.99
N SER A 205 7.09 -6.10 -18.66
CA SER A 205 7.55 -5.08 -17.68
C SER A 205 6.45 -4.36 -16.85
N PRO A 206 6.75 -3.90 -15.60
CA PRO A 206 7.97 -3.19 -15.21
C PRO A 206 8.84 -3.96 -14.20
N LYS A 207 10.09 -4.19 -14.61
CA LYS A 207 11.20 -4.60 -13.75
C LYS A 207 11.21 -3.70 -12.51
N SER A 208 11.34 -4.30 -11.32
CA SER A 208 11.85 -3.60 -10.15
C SER A 208 13.04 -2.76 -10.59
N PHE A 209 12.98 -1.43 -10.41
CA PHE A 209 14.08 -0.57 -10.81
C PHE A 209 15.31 -0.93 -9.96
N THR A 210 16.24 -1.67 -10.56
CA THR A 210 17.52 -1.98 -9.93
C THR A 210 18.30 -0.67 -9.83
N PRO A 211 18.90 -0.34 -8.67
CA PRO A 211 19.72 0.85 -8.55
C PRO A 211 20.80 0.84 -9.64
N ARG A 212 20.69 1.75 -10.61
CA ARG A 212 21.64 1.86 -11.71
C ARG A 212 22.80 2.73 -11.25
N LEU A 213 24.02 2.18 -11.26
CA LEU A 213 25.23 2.96 -11.06
C LEU A 213 25.43 3.83 -12.31
N LEU A 214 25.37 5.15 -12.15
CA LEU A 214 25.61 6.10 -13.25
C LEU A 214 27.11 6.36 -13.45
N GLY A 215 27.88 6.30 -12.36
CA GLY A 215 29.34 6.49 -12.40
C GLY A 215 29.89 6.95 -11.05
N VAL A 216 31.05 7.62 -11.09
CA VAL A 216 31.78 8.10 -9.92
C VAL A 216 31.99 9.61 -10.05
N MET A 217 31.86 10.34 -8.93
CA MET A 217 32.13 11.78 -8.87
C MET A 217 33.61 12.06 -9.16
N PRO A 218 33.94 12.98 -10.10
CA PRO A 218 35.33 13.34 -10.41
C PRO A 218 36.14 13.83 -9.19
N ASP A 219 35.48 14.49 -8.24
CA ASP A 219 36.15 15.20 -7.16
C ASP A 219 36.28 14.40 -5.85
N SER A 220 35.53 13.30 -5.68
CA SER A 220 35.39 12.65 -4.36
C SER A 220 35.40 11.12 -4.38
N ASP A 221 35.56 10.49 -5.54
CA ASP A 221 35.52 9.03 -5.73
C ASP A 221 34.22 8.36 -5.21
N GLN A 222 33.16 9.17 -4.99
CA GLN A 222 31.86 8.71 -4.52
C GLN A 222 30.99 8.23 -5.67
N LYS A 223 30.39 7.05 -5.52
CA LYS A 223 29.49 6.45 -6.51
C LYS A 223 28.16 7.20 -6.58
N VAL A 224 27.70 7.49 -7.80
CA VAL A 224 26.41 8.12 -8.09
C VAL A 224 25.41 7.07 -8.53
N PHE A 225 24.32 6.92 -7.78
CA PHE A 225 23.27 5.93 -8.04
C PHE A 225 21.98 6.60 -8.49
N LEU A 226 21.33 6.02 -9.49
CA LEU A 226 19.93 6.27 -9.80
C LEU A 226 19.08 5.26 -9.03
N LYS A 227 18.09 5.73 -8.27
CA LYS A 227 17.22 4.91 -7.41
C LYS A 227 15.76 5.32 -7.57
N GLN A 228 14.86 4.42 -7.21
CA GLN A 228 13.42 4.68 -7.13
C GLN A 228 12.97 4.74 -5.66
N GLY A 229 12.21 5.77 -5.30
CA GLY A 229 11.65 5.95 -3.97
C GLY A 229 10.14 6.22 -4.00
N PRO A 230 9.49 6.42 -2.84
CA PRO A 230 8.05 6.63 -2.75
C PRO A 230 7.57 7.91 -3.45
N TYR A 231 8.47 8.87 -3.69
CA TYR A 231 8.18 10.16 -4.33
C TYR A 231 8.68 10.26 -5.77
N GLY A 232 9.11 9.15 -6.37
CA GLY A 232 9.66 9.09 -7.73
C GLY A 232 11.14 8.70 -7.79
N TYR A 233 11.74 8.90 -8.95
CA TYR A 233 13.16 8.60 -9.19
C TYR A 233 14.05 9.69 -8.61
N TYR A 234 15.21 9.30 -8.12
CA TYR A 234 16.18 10.23 -7.57
C TYR A 234 17.61 9.74 -7.78
N VAL A 235 18.52 10.69 -7.89
CA VAL A 235 19.96 10.47 -7.91
C VAL A 235 20.49 10.60 -6.49
N GLN A 236 21.42 9.72 -6.10
CA GLN A 236 22.06 9.71 -4.79
C GLN A 236 23.58 9.69 -4.94
N ASN A 237 24.26 10.60 -4.23
CA ASN A 237 25.72 10.58 -4.10
C ASN A 237 26.14 9.76 -2.87
N GLY A 238 26.81 8.62 -3.09
CA GLY A 238 27.28 7.72 -2.05
C GLY A 238 26.29 6.63 -1.65
N GLU A 239 26.78 5.66 -0.88
CA GLU A 239 26.01 4.52 -0.39
C GLU A 239 25.24 4.86 0.90
N ASP A 240 24.15 4.14 1.17
CA ASP A 240 23.38 4.31 2.41
C ASP A 240 24.14 3.66 3.58
N LYS A 241 24.91 4.46 4.33
CA LYS A 241 25.61 4.03 5.55
C LYS A 241 24.89 4.54 6.81
N LYS A 242 24.88 3.74 7.89
CA LYS A 242 24.26 4.12 9.17
C LYS A 242 24.87 5.44 9.68
N GLY A 243 24.04 6.47 9.85
CA GLY A 243 24.44 7.77 10.40
C GLY A 243 24.86 8.83 9.37
N LEU A 244 24.96 8.48 8.08
CA LEU A 244 25.26 9.41 6.99
C LEU A 244 24.01 9.60 6.11
N PHE A 245 23.64 10.85 5.87
CA PHE A 245 22.55 11.20 4.95
C PHE A 245 23.17 11.63 3.60
N PRO A 246 23.23 10.72 2.60
CA PRO A 246 23.82 11.05 1.30
C PRO A 246 23.00 12.13 0.60
N LYS A 247 23.68 12.95 -0.22
CA LYS A 247 23.02 14.02 -0.98
C LYS A 247 22.13 13.39 -2.05
N ARG A 248 20.89 13.86 -2.17
CA ARG A 248 19.87 13.33 -3.08
C ARG A 248 19.24 14.43 -3.91
N ALA A 249 18.92 14.12 -5.16
CA ALA A 249 18.20 15.02 -6.06
C ALA A 249 17.08 14.26 -6.80
N SER A 250 15.87 14.80 -6.81
CA SER A 250 14.72 14.18 -7.49
C SER A 250 14.79 14.37 -9.00
N LEU A 251 14.28 13.37 -9.73
CA LEU A 251 14.31 13.30 -11.19
C LEU A 251 12.90 13.07 -11.76
N SER A 252 12.61 13.70 -12.89
CA SER A 252 11.33 13.56 -13.60
C SER A 252 11.37 12.55 -14.76
N GLU A 253 12.49 12.44 -15.48
CA GLU A 253 12.66 11.60 -16.68
C GLU A 253 13.89 10.69 -16.53
N ILE A 254 13.76 9.41 -16.87
CA ILE A 254 14.77 8.36 -16.61
C ILE A 254 15.59 8.03 -17.85
N ASP A 255 14.96 8.00 -19.03
CA ASP A 255 15.50 7.34 -20.20
C ASP A 255 16.71 8.06 -20.81
N SER A 256 16.90 9.34 -20.48
CA SER A 256 17.93 10.23 -21.02
C SER A 256 19.03 10.61 -20.02
N ILE A 257 19.01 10.13 -18.77
CA ILE A 257 19.92 10.65 -17.75
C ILE A 257 21.36 10.15 -17.91
N THR A 258 22.29 11.10 -17.99
CA THR A 258 23.75 10.87 -18.00
C THR A 258 24.38 11.14 -16.61
N LEU A 259 25.65 10.78 -16.45
CA LEU A 259 26.39 11.06 -15.22
C LEU A 259 26.54 12.58 -15.01
N GLU A 260 26.76 13.32 -16.09
CA GLU A 260 26.93 14.77 -16.10
C GLU A 260 25.66 15.47 -15.59
N ASP A 261 24.49 15.05 -16.07
CA ASP A 261 23.19 15.57 -15.61
C ASP A 261 22.94 15.25 -14.13
N ALA A 262 23.33 14.05 -13.69
CA ALA A 262 23.21 13.61 -12.31
C ALA A 262 24.09 14.45 -11.36
N ILE A 263 25.32 14.75 -11.76
CA ILE A 263 26.25 15.62 -11.04
C ILE A 263 25.67 17.03 -10.93
N GLU A 264 25.09 17.55 -12.02
CA GLU A 264 24.46 18.87 -12.06
C GLU A 264 23.29 18.97 -11.06
N LEU A 265 22.37 18.00 -11.08
CA LEU A 265 21.22 17.97 -10.18
C LEU A 265 21.63 17.90 -8.70
N LEU A 266 22.71 17.16 -8.42
CA LEU A 266 23.28 17.04 -7.07
C LEU A 266 23.91 18.35 -6.56
N GLN A 267 24.11 19.38 -7.39
CA GLN A 267 24.60 20.67 -6.89
C GLN A 267 23.53 21.43 -6.09
N TYR A 268 22.26 21.20 -6.38
CA TYR A 268 21.15 21.88 -5.73
C TYR A 268 20.83 21.24 -4.36
N PRO A 269 20.43 22.04 -3.34
CA PRO A 269 20.22 23.49 -3.35
C PRO A 269 21.54 24.28 -3.38
N LYS A 270 21.63 25.30 -4.24
CA LYS A 270 22.80 26.18 -4.37
C LYS A 270 22.49 27.55 -3.78
N ILE A 271 23.42 28.10 -2.99
CA ILE A 271 23.32 29.44 -2.41
C ILE A 271 23.74 30.47 -3.46
N LEU A 272 22.86 31.41 -3.78
CA LEU A 272 23.14 32.50 -4.73
C LEU A 272 23.74 33.74 -4.06
N GLY A 273 23.51 33.90 -2.76
CA GLY A 273 23.98 35.02 -1.96
C GLY A 273 23.08 35.27 -0.75
N LYS A 274 23.38 36.32 0.01
CA LYS A 274 22.52 36.79 1.09
C LYS A 274 21.62 37.92 0.61
N HIS A 275 20.38 37.94 1.08
CA HIS A 275 19.44 39.00 0.75
C HIS A 275 19.83 40.31 1.46
N PRO A 276 19.83 41.46 0.76
CA PRO A 276 20.34 42.72 1.30
C PRO A 276 19.56 43.25 2.52
N GLU A 277 18.27 42.95 2.61
CA GLU A 277 17.41 43.45 3.70
C GLU A 277 17.46 42.63 5.01
N ASP A 278 17.70 41.31 4.93
CA ASP A 278 17.55 40.43 6.10
C ASP A 278 18.73 39.45 6.31
N ASP A 279 19.79 39.57 5.51
CA ASP A 279 21.02 38.77 5.54
C ASP A 279 20.81 37.24 5.42
N HIS A 280 19.59 36.79 5.08
CA HIS A 280 19.30 35.36 4.93
C HIS A 280 19.68 34.84 3.54
N PRO A 281 20.04 33.55 3.43
CA PRO A 281 20.48 32.98 2.17
C PRO A 281 19.32 32.86 1.16
N VAL A 282 19.58 33.36 -0.04
CA VAL A 282 18.76 33.12 -1.23
C VAL A 282 19.27 31.83 -1.89
N LEU A 283 18.38 30.86 -2.04
CA LEU A 283 18.70 29.52 -2.56
C LEU A 283 18.01 29.30 -3.90
N ILE A 284 18.68 28.65 -4.84
CA ILE A 284 18.03 28.02 -5.99
C ILE A 284 17.87 26.52 -5.72
N THR A 285 16.69 26.00 -6.01
CA THR A 285 16.26 24.63 -5.72
C THR A 285 15.67 23.98 -6.97
N HIS A 286 15.88 22.68 -7.14
CA HIS A 286 15.30 21.88 -8.22
C HIS A 286 14.06 21.12 -7.73
N SER A 287 13.03 20.99 -8.56
CA SER A 287 11.79 20.27 -8.25
C SER A 287 11.17 19.66 -9.52
N LYS A 288 10.18 18.79 -9.36
CA LYS A 288 9.44 18.16 -10.49
C LYS A 288 8.87 19.18 -11.49
N VAL A 289 8.51 20.37 -11.01
CA VAL A 289 7.88 21.45 -11.81
C VAL A 289 8.93 22.39 -12.43
N GLY A 290 10.21 22.23 -12.08
CA GLY A 290 11.33 23.07 -12.54
C GLY A 290 12.09 23.72 -11.38
N TYR A 291 12.89 24.73 -11.71
CA TYR A 291 13.75 25.44 -10.77
C TYR A 291 12.98 26.53 -10.02
N ASN A 292 13.25 26.66 -8.72
CA ASN A 292 12.63 27.66 -7.86
C ASN A 292 13.67 28.38 -7.02
N ILE A 293 13.48 29.69 -6.86
CA ILE A 293 14.23 30.51 -5.93
C ILE A 293 13.48 30.53 -4.60
N LYS A 294 14.18 30.20 -3.53
CA LYS A 294 13.68 30.16 -2.17
C LYS A 294 14.41 31.18 -1.32
N HIS A 295 13.62 32.05 -0.68
CA HIS A 295 14.07 32.94 0.37
C HIS A 295 13.16 32.79 1.58
N ARG A 296 13.66 32.26 2.69
CA ARG A 296 12.85 31.91 3.88
C ARG A 296 11.58 31.11 3.50
N ARG A 297 10.42 31.78 3.51
CA ARG A 297 9.09 31.21 3.19
C ARG A 297 8.58 31.58 1.80
N SER A 298 9.26 32.47 1.11
CA SER A 298 8.92 32.90 -0.24
C SER A 298 9.53 31.95 -1.25
N LEU A 299 8.72 31.48 -2.18
CA LEU A 299 9.13 30.66 -3.31
C LEU A 299 8.70 31.35 -4.60
N ALA A 300 9.66 31.62 -5.47
CA ALA A 300 9.43 32.13 -6.82
C ALA A 300 9.85 31.06 -7.83
N GLN A 301 8.99 30.77 -8.80
CA GLN A 301 9.32 29.86 -9.89
C GLN A 301 10.22 30.57 -10.90
N VAL A 302 11.28 29.89 -11.34
CA VAL A 302 12.14 30.39 -12.41
C VAL A 302 11.41 30.19 -13.75
N PRO A 303 11.19 31.25 -14.55
CA PRO A 303 10.59 31.13 -15.88
C PRO A 303 11.39 30.22 -16.81
N LYS A 304 10.70 29.48 -17.69
CA LYS A 304 11.34 28.53 -18.63
C LYS A 304 12.29 29.20 -19.64
N ASN A 305 12.19 30.51 -19.84
CA ASN A 305 13.05 31.27 -20.75
C ASN A 305 14.37 31.73 -20.10
N MET A 306 14.57 31.50 -18.80
CA MET A 306 15.81 31.85 -18.11
C MET A 306 16.61 30.58 -17.80
N ASP A 307 17.91 30.62 -18.11
CA ASP A 307 18.83 29.53 -17.81
C ASP A 307 19.14 29.50 -16.29
N PRO A 308 18.76 28.42 -15.57
CA PRO A 308 19.03 28.27 -14.14
C PRO A 308 20.52 28.30 -13.78
N LYS A 309 21.41 27.94 -14.72
CA LYS A 309 22.87 27.89 -14.49
C LYS A 309 23.49 29.26 -14.33
N LYS A 310 22.95 30.27 -15.02
CA LYS A 310 23.43 31.65 -15.02
C LYS A 310 22.70 32.54 -14.03
N MET A 311 21.86 31.95 -13.16
CA MET A 311 21.09 32.70 -12.18
C MET A 311 22.03 33.31 -11.11
N THR A 312 22.04 34.63 -11.00
CA THR A 312 22.78 35.39 -9.98
C THR A 312 21.82 35.98 -8.94
N LEU A 313 22.35 36.66 -7.92
CA LEU A 313 21.55 37.24 -6.83
C LEU A 313 20.55 38.30 -7.34
N GLU A 314 20.95 39.19 -8.25
CA GLU A 314 20.11 40.30 -8.70
C GLU A 314 18.82 39.87 -9.43
N PRO A 315 18.86 38.97 -10.45
CA PRO A 315 17.63 38.47 -11.07
C PRO A 315 16.79 37.64 -10.10
N ALA A 316 17.43 36.95 -9.15
CA ALA A 316 16.74 36.15 -8.16
C ALA A 316 15.89 37.01 -7.20
N LEU A 317 16.44 38.16 -6.77
CA LEU A 317 15.71 39.14 -5.98
C LEU A 317 14.52 39.72 -6.76
N LYS A 318 14.70 40.01 -8.06
CA LYS A 318 13.60 40.49 -8.91
C LYS A 318 12.44 39.48 -9.01
N LEU A 319 12.74 38.19 -9.08
CA LEU A 319 11.73 37.12 -9.08
C LEU A 319 11.04 36.98 -7.72
N LEU A 320 11.76 37.19 -6.61
CA LEU A 320 11.22 37.17 -5.25
C LEU A 320 10.35 38.39 -4.90
N SER A 321 10.50 39.50 -5.62
CA SER A 321 9.65 40.70 -5.49
C SER A 321 8.47 40.72 -6.47
N GLY A 322 8.34 39.70 -7.33
CA GLY A 322 7.29 39.61 -8.34
C GLY A 322 5.93 39.14 -7.81
N LYS A 323 4.88 39.25 -8.64
CA LYS A 323 3.51 38.80 -8.31
C LYS A 323 3.35 37.28 -8.23
N SER A 324 4.29 36.50 -8.76
CA SER A 324 4.24 35.02 -8.85
C SER A 324 4.76 34.30 -7.59
N VAL A 325 5.06 35.03 -6.52
CA VAL A 325 5.67 34.50 -5.31
C VAL A 325 4.63 33.78 -4.46
N ARG A 326 4.88 32.51 -4.17
CA ARG A 326 4.07 31.71 -3.26
C ARG A 326 4.70 31.68 -1.87
N ARG A 327 3.89 31.87 -0.82
CA ARG A 327 4.34 31.68 0.57
C ARG A 327 4.10 30.24 1.00
N ILE A 328 5.14 29.57 1.45
CA ILE A 328 5.09 28.16 1.90
C ILE A 328 4.92 28.11 3.42
N GLY A 329 4.13 27.13 3.88
CA GLY A 329 3.89 26.81 5.29
C GLY A 329 2.65 27.49 5.89
N ARG A 330 2.19 27.01 7.05
CA ARG A 330 1.06 27.59 7.80
C ARG A 330 1.40 29.01 8.27
N PRO A 331 0.57 30.05 8.06
CA PRO A 331 0.81 31.36 8.64
C PRO A 331 0.94 31.17 10.16
N LYS A 332 2.07 31.60 10.75
CA LYS A 332 2.12 31.69 12.21
C LYS A 332 1.13 32.80 12.56
N GLY A 333 0.12 32.49 13.37
CA GLY A 333 -0.79 33.51 13.90
C GLY A 333 0.03 34.63 14.54
N LYS A 334 -0.47 35.87 14.44
CA LYS A 334 0.15 37.02 15.12
C LYS A 334 0.38 36.63 16.57
N VAL A 335 1.64 36.51 16.98
CA VAL A 335 1.99 36.47 18.39
C VAL A 335 1.84 37.92 18.84
N GLU A 336 0.73 38.25 19.49
CA GLU A 336 0.63 39.49 20.25
C GLU A 336 1.80 39.49 21.24
N LYS A 337 2.71 40.45 21.07
CA LYS A 337 3.70 40.75 22.09
C LYS A 337 2.91 41.27 23.29
N LYS A 338 2.60 40.40 24.25
CA LYS A 338 2.17 40.86 25.57
C LYS A 338 3.36 41.57 26.19
N GLU A 339 3.18 42.85 26.50
CA GLU A 339 4.15 43.61 27.28
C GLU A 339 4.39 42.90 28.62
N PRO A 340 5.64 42.89 29.13
CA PRO A 340 5.94 42.26 30.40
C PRO A 340 5.17 42.98 31.51
N VAL A 341 4.35 42.24 32.23
CA VAL A 341 3.67 42.71 33.44
C VAL A 341 4.75 42.85 34.52
N GLU A 342 5.03 44.09 34.92
CA GLU A 342 5.83 44.38 36.12
C GLU A 342 5.05 43.89 37.34
N TRP A 343 5.65 42.97 38.11
CA TRP A 343 5.12 42.55 39.40
C TRP A 343 5.73 43.47 40.47
N HIS A 344 4.89 44.29 41.11
CA HIS A 344 5.20 44.96 42.37
C HIS A 344 4.81 44.08 43.56
#